data_AF-A0A9Q0IUG5-F1
#
_entry.id   AF-A0A9Q0IUG5-F1
#
_cell.length_a   1.000
_cell.length_b   1.000
_cell.length_c   1.000
_cell.angle_alpha   90.00
_cell.angle_beta   90.00
_cell.angle_gamma   90.00
#
_symmetry.space_group_name_H-M   'P 1'
#
loop_
_entity.id
_entity.type
_entity.pdbx_description
1 polymer ?
#
loop_
_entity_poly.entity_id
_entity_poly.type
_entity_poly.pdbx_seq_one_letter_code
_entity_poly.pdbx_strand_id
1 'polypeptide(L)'
;MGRSHPNLTWRDMQHLSVLTSKRNQLHDEVHQWRRNGVGLEFNHLFGYGVLDAGGMVKMAHEWKTVPERFHCVAGSVQDTR
;
A
#
# COMPACT_ATOMS: atom_id res chain seq x y z
N MET A 1 -10.10 10.60 -6.65
CA MET A 1 -8.85 11.02 -5.98
C MET A 1 -8.23 12.29 -6.57
N GLY A 2 -7.88 12.33 -7.87
CA GLY A 2 -7.15 13.48 -8.43
C GLY A 2 -7.86 14.84 -8.35
N ARG A 3 -9.18 14.85 -8.13
CA ARG A 3 -9.96 16.08 -7.88
C ARG A 3 -10.03 16.50 -6.40
N SER A 4 -9.80 15.61 -5.45
CA SER A 4 -9.84 15.97 -4.03
C SER A 4 -8.53 16.64 -3.60
N HIS A 5 -7.37 16.11 -4.04
CA HIS A 5 -6.04 16.70 -3.80
C HIS A 5 -5.21 16.70 -5.10
N PRO A 6 -5.09 17.85 -5.79
CA PRO A 6 -4.40 17.90 -7.09
C PRO A 6 -2.89 17.64 -7.01
N ASN A 7 -2.31 17.74 -5.81
CA ASN A 7 -0.87 17.58 -5.58
C ASN A 7 -0.45 16.16 -5.15
N LEU A 8 -1.35 15.17 -5.24
CA LEU A 8 -1.00 13.79 -4.92
C LEU A 8 -0.02 13.23 -5.95
N THR A 9 1.09 12.70 -5.47
CA THR A 9 2.05 11.96 -6.29
C THR A 9 1.56 10.53 -6.54
N TRP A 10 2.19 9.84 -7.50
CA TRP A 10 1.89 8.43 -7.76
C TRP A 10 2.13 7.54 -6.52
N ARG A 11 3.08 7.89 -5.64
CA ARG A 11 3.33 7.15 -4.40
C ARG A 11 2.29 7.42 -3.34
N ASP A 12 1.79 8.66 -3.25
CA ASP A 12 0.70 8.99 -2.34
C ASP A 12 -0.54 8.16 -2.67
N MET A 13 -0.86 8.03 -3.96
CA MET A 13 -1.95 7.16 -4.41
C MET A 13 -1.78 5.70 -3.94
N GLN A 14 -0.57 5.16 -4.03
CA GLN A 14 -0.30 3.80 -3.53
C GLN A 14 -0.47 3.70 -2.01
N HIS A 15 0.00 4.69 -1.25
CA HIS A 15 -0.14 4.69 0.21
C HIS A 15 -1.62 4.80 0.63
N LEU A 16 -2.38 5.67 -0.03
CA LEU A 16 -3.82 5.82 0.21
C LEU A 16 -4.56 4.50 -0.07
N SER A 17 -4.24 3.80 -1.16
CA SER A 17 -4.81 2.48 -1.43
C SER A 17 -4.49 1.48 -0.31
N VAL A 18 -3.22 1.37 0.09
CA VAL A 18 -2.79 0.45 1.15
C VAL A 18 -3.49 0.73 2.48
N LEU A 19 -3.58 2.00 2.87
CA LEU A 19 -4.09 2.41 4.20
C LEU A 19 -5.62 2.39 4.31
N THR A 20 -6.33 2.39 3.19
CA THR A 20 -7.81 2.48 3.19
C THR A 20 -8.49 1.20 2.70
N SER A 21 -7.76 0.31 2.04
CA SER A 21 -8.28 -0.99 1.62
C SER A 21 -8.76 -1.84 2.80
N LYS A 22 -9.76 -2.70 2.52
CA LYS A 22 -10.39 -3.57 3.52
C LYS A 22 -10.42 -5.00 3.01
N ARG A 23 -10.19 -5.98 3.90
CA ARG A 23 -10.31 -7.42 3.60
C ARG A 23 -11.66 -7.79 2.98
N ASN A 24 -12.76 -7.17 3.43
CA ASN A 24 -14.13 -7.30 2.92
C ASN A 24 -14.53 -8.72 2.46
N GLN A 25 -14.55 -9.69 3.39
CA GLN A 25 -14.91 -11.10 3.16
C GLN A 25 -14.07 -11.83 2.08
N LEU A 26 -13.00 -11.22 1.56
CA LEU A 26 -12.07 -11.91 0.68
C LEU A 26 -11.34 -13.00 1.46
N HIS A 27 -11.48 -14.21 0.96
CA HIS A 27 -10.92 -15.41 1.55
C HIS A 27 -10.42 -16.33 0.45
N ASP A 28 -9.26 -16.94 0.71
CA ASP A 28 -8.69 -18.01 -0.09
C ASP A 28 -8.20 -19.09 0.89
N GLU A 29 -8.36 -20.36 0.53
CA GLU A 29 -8.02 -21.48 1.41
C GLU A 29 -6.49 -21.67 1.53
N VAL A 30 -5.76 -21.35 0.46
CA VAL A 30 -4.30 -21.57 0.37
C VAL A 30 -3.53 -20.36 0.90
N HIS A 31 -3.91 -19.16 0.47
CA HIS A 31 -3.25 -17.92 0.83
C HIS A 31 -3.98 -17.28 2.00
N GLN A 32 -3.45 -17.51 3.21
CA GLN A 32 -3.98 -16.90 4.42
C GLN A 32 -3.61 -15.42 4.53
N TRP A 33 -4.49 -14.65 5.18
CA TRP A 33 -4.18 -13.26 5.55
C TRP A 33 -3.07 -13.24 6.60
N ARG A 34 -2.10 -12.35 6.42
CA ARG A 34 -0.96 -12.16 7.33
C ARG A 34 -0.87 -10.72 7.75
N ARG A 35 -0.38 -10.48 8.96
CA ARG A 35 -0.14 -9.13 9.49
C ARG A 35 1.34 -8.78 9.36
N ASN A 36 1.64 -7.63 8.79
CA ASN A 36 3.02 -7.14 8.64
C ASN A 36 3.52 -6.43 9.91
N GLY A 37 4.77 -5.96 9.90
CA GLY A 37 5.41 -5.33 11.07
C GLY A 37 4.78 -4.01 11.54
N VAL A 38 3.99 -3.34 10.70
CA VAL A 38 3.24 -2.12 11.07
C VAL A 38 1.78 -2.44 11.44
N GLY A 39 1.41 -3.72 11.47
CA GLY A 39 0.09 -4.16 11.90
C GLY A 39 -0.97 -4.19 10.79
N LEU A 40 -0.60 -3.94 9.53
CA LEU A 40 -1.53 -4.02 8.40
C LEU A 40 -1.68 -5.46 7.93
N GLU A 41 -2.91 -5.85 7.62
CA GLU A 41 -3.23 -7.16 7.09
C GLU A 41 -3.11 -7.17 5.56
N PHE A 42 -2.46 -8.20 5.03
CA PHE A 42 -2.32 -8.40 3.60
C PHE A 42 -2.45 -9.88 3.24
N ASN A 43 -2.78 -10.10 1.98
CA ASN A 43 -2.88 -11.39 1.35
C ASN A 43 -2.08 -11.36 0.04
N HIS A 44 -1.47 -12.49 -0.35
CA HIS A 44 -0.68 -12.55 -1.58
C HIS A 44 -1.50 -12.40 -2.86
N LEU A 45 -2.77 -12.81 -2.86
CA LEU A 45 -3.69 -12.66 -3.98
C LEU A 45 -4.39 -11.30 -3.98
N PHE A 46 -4.79 -10.83 -2.80
CA PHE A 46 -5.65 -9.65 -2.67
C PHE A 46 -4.92 -8.37 -2.25
N GLY A 47 -3.61 -8.43 -2.01
CA GLY A 47 -2.87 -7.31 -1.42
C GLY A 47 -3.48 -6.91 -0.07
N TYR A 48 -3.77 -5.63 0.11
CA TYR A 48 -4.42 -5.11 1.32
C TYR A 48 -5.96 -5.21 1.30
N GLY A 49 -6.54 -5.77 0.22
CA GLY A 49 -7.97 -5.99 0.07
C GLY A 49 -8.67 -5.01 -0.89
N VAL A 50 -10.00 -4.97 -0.81
CA VAL A 50 -10.86 -4.17 -1.68
C VAL A 50 -10.61 -2.68 -1.48
N LEU A 51 -10.46 -1.94 -2.57
CA LEU A 51 -10.31 -0.49 -2.56
C LEU A 51 -11.56 0.19 -2.00
N ASP A 52 -11.39 1.03 -0.98
CA ASP A 52 -12.45 1.88 -0.43
C ASP A 52 -12.36 3.28 -1.04
N ALA A 53 -13.06 3.51 -2.16
CA ALA A 53 -13.02 4.80 -2.86
C ALA A 53 -13.43 5.99 -1.97
N GLY A 54 -14.36 5.79 -1.03
CA GLY A 54 -14.81 6.82 -0.10
C GLY A 54 -13.76 7.13 0.96
N GLY A 55 -13.20 6.10 1.58
CA GLY A 55 -12.09 6.22 2.54
C GLY A 55 -10.86 6.85 1.90
N MET A 56 -10.55 6.44 0.67
CA MET A 56 -9.52 7.02 -0.19
C MET A 56 -9.72 8.54 -0.36
N VAL A 57 -10.88 9.00 -0.86
CA VAL A 57 -11.14 10.43 -1.07
C VAL A 57 -11.13 11.21 0.25
N LYS A 58 -11.71 10.64 1.31
CA LYS A 58 -11.72 11.26 2.64
C LYS A 58 -10.31 11.44 3.20
N MET A 59 -9.47 10.41 3.14
CA MET A 59 -8.10 10.48 3.63
C MET A 59 -7.22 11.39 2.77
N ALA A 60 -7.48 11.44 1.45
CA ALA A 60 -6.81 12.39 0.57
C ALA A 60 -6.99 13.83 1.07
N HIS A 61 -8.16 14.17 1.63
CA HIS A 61 -8.50 15.54 2.06
C HIS A 61 -7.50 16.18 3.05
N GLU A 62 -6.85 15.35 3.84
CA GLU A 62 -5.92 15.77 4.90
C GLU A 62 -4.52 15.17 4.67
N TRP A 63 -4.27 14.62 3.47
CA TRP A 63 -3.07 13.87 3.17
C TRP A 63 -1.85 14.77 3.08
N LYS A 64 -0.79 14.38 3.80
CA LYS A 64 0.55 14.96 3.66
C LYS A 64 1.38 14.10 2.72
N THR A 65 1.88 14.70 1.64
CA THR A 65 2.72 14.03 0.64
C THR A 65 3.90 13.30 1.29
N VAL A 66 4.12 12.06 0.85
CA VAL A 66 5.23 11.22 1.34
C VAL A 66 6.59 11.82 0.96
N PRO A 67 7.65 11.61 1.77
CA PRO A 67 9.01 12.04 1.43
C PRO A 67 9.49 11.47 0.09
N GLU A 68 10.46 12.12 -0.56
CA GLU A 68 11.10 11.69 -1.81
C GLU A 68 11.48 10.19 -1.82
N ARG A 69 11.45 9.56 -3.00
CA ARG A 69 11.73 8.13 -3.12
C ARG A 69 13.21 7.89 -2.99
N PHE A 70 13.62 7.28 -1.88
CA PHE A 70 14.97 6.76 -1.72
C PHE A 70 15.07 5.32 -2.22
N HIS A 71 16.21 4.98 -2.85
CA HIS A 71 16.52 3.62 -3.28
C HIS A 71 17.87 3.21 -2.69
N CYS A 72 17.84 2.22 -1.80
CA CYS A 72 19.04 1.65 -1.19
C CYS A 72 19.39 0.34 -1.91
N VAL A 73 20.66 0.17 -2.27
CA VAL A 73 21.18 -1.10 -2.82
C VAL A 73 22.09 -1.71 -1.75
N ALA A 74 21.80 -2.96 -1.36
CA ALA A 74 22.59 -3.71 -0.39
C ALA A 74 22.85 -5.13 -0.90
N GLY A 75 23.98 -5.73 -0.50
CA GLY A 75 24.43 -7.05 -0.93
C GLY A 75 25.33 -6.97 -2.18
N SER A 76 26.64 -7.08 -1.98
CA SER A 76 27.53 -7.52 -3.06
C SER A 76 27.57 -9.04 -3.01
N VAL A 77 26.96 -9.73 -3.98
CA VAL A 77 27.24 -11.14 -4.19
C VAL A 77 28.63 -11.19 -4.81
N GLN A 78 29.65 -11.54 -4.03
CA GLN A 78 30.92 -11.98 -4.60
C GLN A 78 30.67 -13.33 -5.23
N ASP A 79 30.48 -13.33 -6.55
CA ASP A 79 30.41 -14.55 -7.35
C ASP A 79 31.78 -15.24 -7.26
N THR A 80 31.88 -16.22 -6.36
CA THR A 80 33.09 -17.01 -6.19
C THR A 80 32.98 -18.14 -7.21
N ARG A 81 33.75 -18.01 -8.29
CA ARG A 81 33.94 -19.07 -9.31
C ARG A 81 34.32 -20.40 -8.70
#